data_AF-A0A819DGY4-F1
#
_entry.id   AF-A0A819DGY4-F1
#
_cell.length_a   1.000
_cell.length_b   1.000
_cell.length_c   1.000
_cell.angle_alpha   90.00
_cell.angle_beta   90.00
_cell.angle_gamma   90.00
#
_symmetry.space_group_name_H-M   'P 1'
#
loop_
_entity.id
_entity.type
_entity.pdbx_description
1 polymer ?
#
loop_
_entity_poly.entity_id
_entity_poly.type
_entity_poly.pdbx_seq_one_letter_code
_entity_poly.pdbx_strand_id
1 'polypeptide(L)'
;MSTVDNSSNEDLSIFDVNTQQFYSTQFWVFLFLIIPSLVGCLFALYHLLLNRNLRRELHNYAMIILLLINLFYSLTNISCFIHYFRTFETFTIIPVLRLIWGYVDWQIYVLQFLLYAWITIERHILIFHDQLISTRKKRIFFHYFPPFI
;
A
#
# COMPACT_ATOMS: atom_id res chain seq x y z
N MET A 1 -34.71 -15.56 -42.10
CA MET A 1 -33.51 -16.12 -41.44
C MET A 1 -32.59 -14.95 -41.09
N SER A 2 -33.01 -14.14 -40.11
CA SER A 2 -32.44 -12.80 -39.85
C SER A 2 -32.79 -12.25 -38.45
N THR A 3 -33.21 -13.10 -37.51
CA THR A 3 -33.57 -12.71 -36.13
C THR A 3 -32.51 -13.08 -35.10
N VAL A 4 -31.45 -13.79 -35.51
CA VAL A 4 -30.40 -14.29 -34.61
C VAL A 4 -29.27 -13.26 -34.39
N ASP A 5 -29.08 -12.31 -35.32
CA ASP A 5 -28.01 -11.31 -35.22
C ASP A 5 -28.37 -10.09 -34.35
N ASN A 6 -29.64 -9.84 -34.05
CA ASN A 6 -30.01 -8.68 -33.21
C ASN A 6 -29.84 -8.95 -31.71
N SER A 7 -30.11 -10.17 -31.23
CA SER A 7 -29.96 -10.45 -29.79
C SER A 7 -28.49 -10.48 -29.38
N SER A 8 -27.61 -11.01 -30.23
CA SER A 8 -26.16 -11.05 -29.94
C SER A 8 -25.54 -9.66 -29.86
N ASN A 9 -25.98 -8.72 -30.70
CA ASN A 9 -25.51 -7.32 -30.67
C ASN A 9 -26.08 -6.54 -29.48
N GLU A 10 -27.34 -6.80 -29.10
CA GLU A 10 -27.94 -6.20 -27.90
C GLU A 10 -27.24 -6.72 -26.64
N ASP A 11 -27.00 -8.02 -26.53
CA ASP A 11 -26.29 -8.63 -25.39
C ASP A 11 -24.85 -8.08 -25.25
N LEU A 12 -24.14 -7.89 -26.37
CA LEU A 12 -22.80 -7.29 -26.40
C LEU A 12 -22.83 -5.84 -25.90
N SER A 13 -23.81 -5.04 -26.36
CA SER A 13 -23.94 -3.64 -25.96
C SER A 13 -24.31 -3.47 -24.48
N ILE A 14 -25.15 -4.35 -23.94
CA ILE A 14 -25.52 -4.37 -22.52
C ILE A 14 -24.30 -4.77 -21.68
N PHE A 15 -23.52 -5.74 -22.13
CA PHE A 15 -22.28 -6.15 -21.47
C PHE A 15 -21.26 -5.00 -21.42
N ASP A 16 -21.06 -4.27 -22.52
CA ASP A 16 -20.14 -3.14 -22.59
C ASP A 16 -20.56 -1.97 -21.68
N VAL A 17 -21.86 -1.64 -21.64
CA VAL A 17 -22.39 -0.56 -20.78
C VAL A 17 -22.24 -0.91 -19.30
N ASN A 18 -22.55 -2.15 -18.90
CA ASN A 18 -22.41 -2.61 -17.52
C ASN A 18 -20.93 -2.60 -17.08
N THR A 19 -20.04 -3.02 -17.99
CA THR A 19 -18.60 -3.03 -17.77
C THR A 19 -18.07 -1.61 -17.57
N GLN A 20 -18.47 -0.66 -18.42
CA GLN A 20 -18.07 0.74 -18.31
C GLN A 20 -18.58 1.40 -17.01
N GLN A 21 -19.83 1.14 -16.60
CA GLN A 21 -20.38 1.67 -15.35
C GLN A 21 -19.65 1.12 -14.11
N PHE A 22 -19.28 -0.16 -14.14
CA PHE A 22 -18.51 -0.80 -13.07
C PHE A 22 -17.15 -0.11 -12.86
N TYR A 23 -16.40 0.14 -13.93
CA TYR A 23 -15.11 0.83 -13.85
C TYR A 23 -15.20 2.29 -13.41
N SER A 24 -16.23 3.01 -13.85
CA SER A 24 -16.46 4.39 -13.40
C SER A 24 -16.76 4.46 -11.89
N THR A 25 -17.55 3.51 -11.39
CA THR A 25 -17.85 3.42 -9.95
C THR A 25 -16.58 3.10 -9.14
N GLN A 26 -15.78 2.14 -9.60
CA GLN A 26 -14.50 1.82 -8.95
C GLN A 26 -13.57 3.03 -8.90
N PHE A 27 -13.46 3.80 -9.99
CA PHE A 27 -12.66 5.01 -10.04
C PHE A 27 -13.04 6.01 -8.94
N TRP A 28 -14.33 6.33 -8.80
CA TRP A 28 -14.80 7.28 -7.79
C TRP A 28 -14.59 6.78 -6.36
N VAL A 29 -14.86 5.50 -6.11
CA VAL A 29 -14.61 4.87 -4.80
C VAL A 29 -13.13 4.96 -4.45
N PHE A 30 -12.25 4.56 -5.37
CA PHE A 30 -10.80 4.67 -5.16
C PHE A 30 -10.39 6.12 -4.89
N LEU A 31 -10.83 7.08 -5.70
CA LEU A 31 -10.50 8.49 -5.52
C LEU A 31 -10.88 8.99 -4.11
N PHE A 32 -12.09 8.66 -3.66
CA PHE A 32 -12.59 9.12 -2.37
C PHE A 32 -11.88 8.47 -1.18
N LEU A 33 -11.40 7.23 -1.31
CA LEU A 33 -10.59 6.58 -0.26
C LEU A 33 -9.13 7.06 -0.25
N ILE A 34 -8.57 7.35 -1.42
CA ILE A 34 -7.15 7.67 -1.57
C ILE A 34 -6.81 9.07 -1.10
N ILE A 35 -7.66 10.06 -1.39
CA ILE A 35 -7.45 11.44 -0.92
C ILE A 35 -7.26 11.51 0.61
N PRO A 36 -8.20 11.01 1.45
CA PRO A 36 -8.04 11.06 2.90
C PRO A 36 -6.88 10.17 3.39
N SER A 37 -6.63 9.04 2.73
CA SER A 37 -5.48 8.17 3.06
C SER A 37 -4.14 8.90 2.85
N LEU A 38 -3.95 9.57 1.71
CA LEU A 38 -2.76 10.35 1.40
C LEU A 38 -2.58 11.52 2.37
N VAL A 39 -3.66 12.26 2.65
CA VAL A 39 -3.63 13.38 3.61
C VAL A 39 -3.25 12.87 5.01
N GLY A 40 -3.84 11.77 5.46
CA GLY A 40 -3.53 11.15 6.75
C GLY A 40 -2.08 10.66 6.82
N CYS A 41 -1.59 10.03 5.76
CA CYS A 41 -0.20 9.54 5.68
C CYS A 41 0.81 10.70 5.71
N LEU A 42 0.57 11.76 4.93
CA LEU A 42 1.40 12.97 4.93
C LEU A 42 1.38 13.70 6.27
N PHE A 43 0.20 13.82 6.91
CA PHE A 43 0.07 14.42 8.23
C PHE A 43 0.84 13.62 9.30
N ALA A 44 0.68 12.30 9.31
CA ALA A 44 1.40 11.42 10.23
C ALA A 44 2.92 11.49 10.02
N LEU A 45 3.37 11.46 8.76
CA LEU A 45 4.79 11.57 8.40
C LEU A 45 5.36 12.95 8.81
N TYR A 46 4.65 14.03 8.51
CA TYR A 46 5.02 15.39 8.90
C TYR A 46 5.17 15.52 10.43
N HIS A 47 4.18 15.04 11.18
CA HIS A 47 4.20 15.07 12.64
C HIS A 47 5.33 14.22 13.25
N LEU A 48 5.62 13.04 12.67
CA LEU A 48 6.73 12.17 13.08
C LEU A 48 8.10 12.79 12.75
N LEU A 49 8.23 13.47 11.61
CA LEU A 49 9.49 14.07 11.18
C LEU A 49 9.83 15.35 11.94
N LEU A 50 8.86 16.19 12.30
CA LEU A 50 9.11 17.43 13.03
C LEU A 50 9.45 17.22 14.50
N ASN A 51 8.86 16.21 15.13
CA ASN A 51 9.10 15.95 16.54
C ASN A 51 10.41 15.18 16.75
N ARG A 52 11.47 15.91 17.10
CA ARG A 52 12.82 15.36 17.37
C ARG A 52 12.83 14.28 18.47
N ASN A 53 11.93 14.37 19.45
CA ASN A 53 11.78 13.35 20.50
C ASN A 53 11.16 12.06 19.99
N LEU A 54 10.20 12.13 19.05
CA LEU A 54 9.62 10.92 18.45
C LEU A 54 10.65 10.20 17.56
N ARG A 55 11.47 10.92 16.79
CA ARG A 55 12.49 10.29 15.92
C ARG A 55 13.53 9.43 16.66
N ARG A 56 13.67 9.59 17.97
CA ARG A 56 14.71 8.94 18.78
C ARG A 56 14.27 7.62 19.38
N GLU A 57 12.96 7.33 19.39
CA GLU A 57 12.41 6.06 19.87
C GLU A 57 12.32 5.04 18.74
N LEU A 58 12.68 3.80 19.04
CA LEU A 58 12.86 2.71 18.08
C LEU A 58 11.59 2.41 17.27
N HIS A 59 10.46 2.32 17.99
CA HIS A 59 9.11 2.15 17.45
C HIS A 59 8.79 3.15 16.31
N ASN A 60 9.28 4.38 16.43
CA ASN A 60 8.95 5.42 15.47
C ASN A 60 9.71 5.26 14.14
N TYR A 61 10.86 4.56 14.12
CA TYR A 61 11.60 4.31 12.87
C TYR A 61 10.88 3.30 11.98
N ALA A 62 10.43 2.17 12.53
CA ALA A 62 9.62 1.20 11.81
C ALA A 62 8.32 1.82 11.30
N MET A 63 7.67 2.67 12.11
CA MET A 63 6.47 3.40 11.69
C MET A 63 6.74 4.39 10.53
N ILE A 64 7.88 5.09 10.56
CA ILE A 64 8.28 6.02 9.47
C ILE A 64 8.55 5.25 8.18
N ILE A 65 9.27 4.12 8.23
CA ILE A 65 9.50 3.27 7.05
C ILE A 65 8.18 2.79 6.48
N LEU A 66 7.28 2.32 7.34
CA LEU A 66 5.98 1.80 6.92
C LEU A 66 5.12 2.90 6.25
N LEU A 67 5.11 4.12 6.81
CA LEU A 67 4.44 5.27 6.22
C LEU A 67 5.04 5.65 4.86
N LEU A 68 6.37 5.62 4.72
CA LEU A 68 7.05 5.89 3.45
C LEU A 68 6.72 4.84 2.38
N ILE A 69 6.75 3.55 2.73
CA ILE A 69 6.36 2.46 1.82
C ILE A 69 4.91 2.66 1.37
N ASN A 70 4.00 2.96 2.31
CA ASN A 70 2.59 3.13 2.00
C ASN A 70 2.34 4.37 1.11
N LEU A 71 3.07 5.47 1.34
CA LEU A 71 3.07 6.65 0.49
C LEU A 71 3.56 6.32 -0.93
N PHE A 72 4.67 5.58 -1.04
CA PHE A 72 5.21 5.15 -2.33
C PHE A 72 4.23 4.26 -3.11
N TYR A 73 3.58 3.31 -2.41
CA TYR A 73 2.57 2.44 -2.99
C TYR A 73 1.35 3.23 -3.48
N SER A 74 0.89 4.19 -2.67
CA SER A 74 -0.22 5.08 -3.00
C SER A 74 0.10 6.04 -4.14
N LEU A 75 1.35 6.46 -4.31
CA LEU A 75 1.74 7.28 -5.47
C LEU A 75 1.91 6.45 -6.74
N THR A 76 2.45 5.24 -6.64
CA THR A 76 2.85 4.48 -7.84
C THR A 76 1.74 3.56 -8.33
N ASN A 77 1.32 2.60 -7.50
CA ASN A 77 0.34 1.59 -7.90
C ASN A 77 -1.03 2.21 -8.12
N ILE A 78 -1.49 3.02 -7.17
CA ILE A 78 -2.81 3.66 -7.25
C ILE A 78 -2.88 4.65 -8.43
N SER A 79 -1.86 5.47 -8.66
CA SER A 79 -1.86 6.36 -9.84
C SER A 79 -1.88 5.59 -11.15
N CYS A 80 -1.20 4.44 -11.19
CA CYS A 80 -1.24 3.53 -12.34
C CYS A 80 -2.64 2.93 -12.54
N PHE A 81 -3.31 2.50 -11.48
CA PHE A 81 -4.69 2.01 -11.53
C PHE A 81 -5.69 3.08 -11.97
N ILE A 82 -5.59 4.29 -11.42
CA ILE A 82 -6.45 5.42 -11.79
C ILE A 82 -6.29 5.77 -13.27
N HIS A 83 -5.05 5.76 -13.78
CA HIS A 83 -4.79 5.96 -15.20
C HIS A 83 -5.41 4.85 -16.05
N TYR A 84 -5.26 3.59 -15.63
CA TYR A 84 -5.86 2.44 -16.31
C TYR A 84 -7.39 2.53 -16.37
N PHE A 85 -8.06 2.84 -15.25
CA PHE A 85 -9.52 2.98 -15.21
C PHE A 85 -10.06 4.15 -16.06
N ARG A 86 -9.23 5.15 -16.34
CA ARG A 86 -9.61 6.30 -17.18
C ARG A 86 -9.39 6.05 -18.66
N THR A 87 -8.26 5.45 -19.03
CA THR A 87 -7.84 5.33 -20.44
C THR A 87 -8.19 3.96 -21.02
N PHE A 88 -8.52 2.96 -20.19
CA PHE A 88 -8.66 1.53 -20.56
C PHE A 88 -7.42 0.90 -21.20
N GLU A 89 -6.40 1.68 -21.48
CA GLU A 89 -5.09 1.24 -21.92
C GLU A 89 -4.23 0.90 -20.70
N THR A 90 -3.73 -0.33 -20.65
CA THR A 90 -2.61 -0.64 -19.76
C THR A 90 -1.41 0.16 -20.23
N PHE A 91 -0.66 0.79 -19.32
CA PHE A 91 0.67 1.28 -19.66
C PHE A 91 1.41 0.18 -20.43
N THR A 92 1.86 0.49 -21.64
CA THR A 92 2.71 -0.33 -22.50
C THR A 92 4.12 -0.39 -21.89
N ILE A 93 4.18 -0.88 -20.66
CA ILE A 93 5.42 -1.20 -19.98
C ILE A 93 5.99 -2.43 -20.68
N ILE A 94 7.27 -2.33 -21.02
CA ILE A 94 8.08 -3.44 -21.53
C ILE A 94 7.80 -4.69 -20.66
N PRO A 95 7.50 -5.85 -21.25
CA PRO A 95 7.05 -7.04 -20.49
C PRO A 95 8.04 -7.45 -19.39
N VAL A 96 9.34 -7.25 -19.62
CA VAL A 96 10.40 -7.50 -18.62
C VAL A 96 10.25 -6.57 -17.40
N LEU A 97 9.98 -5.28 -17.62
CA LEU A 97 9.80 -4.32 -16.53
C LEU A 97 8.55 -4.61 -15.73
N ARG A 98 7.48 -5.13 -16.36
CA ARG A 98 6.26 -5.57 -15.65
C ARG A 98 6.56 -6.73 -14.70
N LEU A 99 7.33 -7.72 -15.13
CA LEU A 99 7.75 -8.85 -14.31
C LEU A 99 8.63 -8.41 -13.12
N ILE A 100 9.61 -7.54 -13.38
CA ILE A 100 10.47 -6.97 -12.32
C ILE A 100 9.62 -6.19 -11.31
N TRP A 101 8.69 -5.36 -11.80
CA TRP A 101 7.82 -4.58 -10.94
C TRP A 101 6.94 -5.47 -10.07
N GLY A 102 6.34 -6.53 -10.64
CA GLY A 102 5.55 -7.50 -9.87
C GLY A 102 6.36 -8.22 -8.80
N TYR A 103 7.62 -8.58 -9.09
CA TYR A 103 8.51 -9.15 -8.08
C TYR A 103 8.82 -8.16 -6.95
N VAL A 104 9.16 -6.92 -7.29
CA VAL A 104 9.43 -5.86 -6.31
C VAL A 104 8.18 -5.57 -5.45
N ASP A 105 7.00 -5.50 -6.07
CA ASP A 105 5.73 -5.29 -5.37
C ASP A 105 5.46 -6.39 -4.34
N TRP A 106 5.68 -7.65 -4.73
CA TRP A 106 5.57 -8.80 -3.82
C TRP A 106 6.54 -8.70 -2.63
N GLN A 107 7.81 -8.37 -2.87
CA GLN A 107 8.80 -8.22 -1.79
C GLN A 107 8.43 -7.09 -0.84
N ILE A 108 7.98 -5.95 -1.37
CA ILE A 108 7.53 -4.81 -0.57
C ILE A 108 6.31 -5.19 0.27
N TYR A 109 5.37 -5.94 -0.28
CA TYR A 109 4.19 -6.42 0.43
C TYR A 109 4.56 -7.33 1.61
N VAL A 110 5.45 -8.30 1.40
CA VAL A 110 5.94 -9.18 2.47
C VAL A 110 6.66 -8.35 3.54
N LEU A 111 7.53 -7.42 3.14
CA LEU A 111 8.25 -6.55 4.07
C LEU A 111 7.28 -5.72 4.92
N GLN A 112 6.22 -5.18 4.32
CA GLN A 112 5.21 -4.40 5.03
C GLN A 112 4.47 -5.25 6.07
N PHE A 113 4.10 -6.48 5.73
CA PHE A 113 3.47 -7.41 6.66
C PHE A 113 4.40 -7.74 7.84
N LEU A 114 5.69 -7.97 7.54
CA LEU A 114 6.70 -8.26 8.55
C LEU A 114 6.93 -7.07 9.49
N LEU A 115 6.98 -5.86 8.95
CA LEU A 115 7.06 -4.62 9.74
C LEU A 115 5.82 -4.44 10.64
N TYR A 116 4.61 -4.73 10.16
CA TYR A 116 3.41 -4.68 10.99
C TYR A 116 3.44 -5.69 12.13
N ALA A 117 3.83 -6.93 11.84
CA ALA A 117 4.00 -7.97 12.85
C ALA A 117 5.04 -7.54 13.89
N TRP A 118 6.17 -7.00 13.43
CA TRP A 118 7.24 -6.51 14.29
C TRP A 118 6.78 -5.37 15.20
N ILE A 119 6.11 -4.36 14.65
CA ILE A 119 5.57 -3.23 15.41
C ILE A 119 4.60 -3.71 16.50
N THR A 120 3.77 -4.71 16.19
CA THR A 120 2.81 -5.28 17.13
C THR A 120 3.51 -6.04 18.26
N ILE A 121 4.51 -6.85 17.91
CA ILE A 121 5.35 -7.57 18.88
C ILE A 121 6.11 -6.57 19.77
N GLU A 122 6.72 -5.54 19.19
CA GLU A 122 7.44 -4.50 19.92
C GLU A 122 6.53 -3.81 20.94
N ARG A 123 5.32 -3.40 20.53
CA ARG A 123 4.32 -2.82 21.45
C ARG A 123 3.88 -3.80 22.52
N HIS A 124 3.65 -5.07 22.17
CA HIS A 124 3.28 -6.08 23.14
C HIS A 124 4.38 -6.28 24.19
N ILE A 125 5.65 -6.34 23.79
CA ILE A 125 6.76 -6.51 24.75
C ILE A 125 6.89 -5.27 25.64
N LEU A 126 6.72 -4.07 25.08
CA LEU A 126 6.82 -2.82 25.84
C LEU A 126 5.73 -2.72 26.93
N ILE A 127 4.50 -3.16 26.63
CA ILE A 127 3.37 -3.09 27.57
C ILE A 127 3.47 -4.16 28.67
N PHE A 128 3.83 -5.39 28.34
CA PHE A 128 3.78 -6.52 29.28
C PHE A 128 5.11 -6.81 29.99
N HIS A 129 6.22 -6.28 29.48
CA HIS A 129 7.57 -6.60 29.96
C HIS A 129 8.48 -5.36 30.00
N ASP A 130 8.02 -4.26 30.60
CA ASP A 130 8.78 -3.00 30.70
C ASP A 130 10.17 -3.19 31.35
N GLN A 131 10.28 -4.09 32.33
CA GLN A 131 11.52 -4.40 33.06
C GLN A 131 12.55 -5.15 32.21
N LEU A 132 12.13 -5.85 31.13
CA LEU A 132 13.03 -6.59 30.23
C LEU A 132 13.80 -5.67 29.28
N ILE A 133 13.27 -4.47 28.99
CA ILE A 133 13.86 -3.46 28.09
C ILE A 133 14.73 -2.43 28.84
N SER A 134 14.71 -2.45 30.17
CA SER A 134 15.47 -1.54 31.06
C SER A 134 16.99 -1.50 30.78
N THR A 135 17.60 -2.57 30.25
CA THR A 135 19.06 -2.64 30.04
C THR A 135 19.48 -2.32 28.60
N ARG A 136 20.37 -1.32 28.42
CA ARG A 136 20.92 -0.88 27.10
C ARG A 136 21.41 -2.01 26.18
N LYS A 137 21.96 -3.10 26.72
CA LYS A 137 22.46 -4.25 25.94
C LYS A 137 21.34 -5.10 25.34
N LYS A 138 20.19 -5.25 26.02
CA LYS A 138 19.03 -6.00 25.50
C LYS A 138 18.26 -5.19 24.45
N ARG A 139 18.26 -3.86 24.58
CA ARG A 139 17.73 -2.94 23.55
C ARG A 139 18.44 -3.13 22.21
N ILE A 140 19.77 -3.31 22.20
CA ILE A 140 20.55 -3.52 20.97
C ILE A 140 20.21 -4.87 20.30
N PHE A 141 20.04 -5.95 21.07
CA PHE A 141 19.73 -7.26 20.51
C PHE A 141 18.33 -7.31 19.86
N PHE A 142 17.34 -6.64 20.46
CA PHE A 142 16.03 -6.44 19.83
C PHE A 142 16.06 -5.40 18.69
N HIS A 143 16.97 -4.43 18.74
CA HIS A 143 17.12 -3.36 17.72
C HIS A 143 17.63 -3.87 16.36
N TYR A 144 18.48 -4.90 16.34
CA TYR A 144 19.09 -5.43 15.11
C TYR A 144 18.38 -6.65 14.51
N PHE A 145 17.34 -7.16 15.17
CA PHE A 145 16.54 -8.25 14.62
C PHE A 145 15.69 -7.87 13.38
N PRO A 146 15.03 -6.69 13.30
CA PRO A 146 14.19 -6.36 12.15
C PRO A 146 14.90 -6.20 10.79
N PRO A 147 16.18 -5.77 10.67
CA PRO A 147 16.87 -5.69 9.37
C PRO A 147 17.57 -6.98 8.91
N PHE A 148 17.47 -8.10 9.63
CA PHE A 148 18.16 -9.36 9.30
C PHE A 148 17.23 -10.54 8.90
N ILE A 149 15.93 -10.25 8.74
CA ILE A 149 14.92 -11.15 8.17
C ILE A 149 14.31 -10.48 6.95
#